data_AF-A0A5E7VPW7-F1
#
_entry.id   AF-A0A5E7VPW7-F1
#
_cell.length_a   1.000
_cell.length_b   1.000
_cell.length_c   1.000
_cell.angle_alpha   90.00
_cell.angle_beta   90.00
_cell.angle_gamma   90.00
#
_symmetry.space_group_name_H-M   'P 1'
#
loop_
_entity.id
_entity.type
_entity.pdbx_description
1 polymer ?
#
loop_
_entity_poly.entity_id
_entity_poly.type
_entity_poly.pdbx_seq_one_letter_code
_entity_poly.pdbx_strand_id
1 'polypeptide(L)' 'MTIGFKGEYASLFADFIRNAKSHEKKRVYREVLTAATKKQNEVMLAACNKHSSVGAVQCAG' A
#
# COMPACT_ATOMS: atom_id res chain seq x y z
N MET A 1 -18.48 31.67 -7.83
CA MET A 1 -18.82 30.24 -7.69
C MET A 1 -17.99 29.68 -6.53
N THR A 2 -18.56 29.63 -5.34
CA THR A 2 -17.94 28.90 -4.21
C THR A 2 -18.26 27.43 -4.42
N ILE A 3 -17.27 26.63 -4.78
CA ILE A 3 -17.40 25.17 -4.84
C ILE A 3 -17.44 24.67 -3.39
N GLY A 4 -18.56 24.94 -2.72
CA GLY A 4 -18.85 24.45 -1.40
C GLY A 4 -19.18 22.97 -1.52
N PHE A 5 -18.20 22.10 -1.25
CA PHE A 5 -18.44 20.70 -0.91
C PHE A 5 -19.22 20.69 0.42
N LYS A 6 -20.55 20.83 0.33
CA LYS A 6 -21.45 20.64 1.45
C LYS A 6 -21.37 19.15 1.81
N GLY A 7 -20.77 18.91 2.97
CA GLY A 7 -20.31 17.61 3.40
C GLY A 7 -21.42 16.58 3.49
N GLU A 8 -21.10 15.39 3.00
CA GLU A 8 -21.61 14.08 3.39
C GLU A 8 -20.72 13.12 2.57
N TYR A 9 -20.09 12.13 3.19
CA TYR A 9 -19.11 11.20 2.57
C TYR A 9 -17.67 11.69 2.34
N ALA A 10 -17.12 12.55 3.20
CA ALA A 10 -15.67 12.54 3.33
C ALA A 10 -15.26 11.21 3.98
N SER A 11 -14.65 10.30 3.21
CA SER A 11 -14.05 9.09 3.76
C SER A 11 -13.12 9.47 4.91
N LEU A 12 -13.06 8.66 5.97
CA LEU A 12 -12.13 8.87 7.10
C LEU A 12 -10.70 9.08 6.60
N PHE A 13 -10.32 8.43 5.49
CA PHE A 13 -9.04 8.66 4.84
C PHE A 13 -8.93 10.06 4.21
N ALA A 14 -9.97 10.54 3.54
CA ALA A 14 -9.98 11.87 2.96
C ALA A 14 -9.93 12.96 4.05
N ASP A 15 -10.63 12.76 5.16
CA ASP A 15 -10.53 13.64 6.35
C ASP A 15 -9.13 13.64 6.94
N PHE A 16 -8.51 12.46 7.08
CA PHE A 16 -7.13 12.33 7.52
C PHE A 16 -6.17 13.08 6.57
N ILE A 17 -6.31 12.92 5.25
CA ILE A 17 -5.43 13.60 4.28
C ILE A 17 -5.61 15.13 4.34
N ARG A 18 -6.81 15.63 4.59
CA ARG A 18 -7.05 17.07 4.72
C ARG A 18 -6.49 17.64 6.01
N ASN A 19 -6.66 16.95 7.14
CA ASN A 19 -6.45 17.53 8.46
C ASN A 19 -5.16 17.06 9.19
N ALA A 20 -4.55 15.95 8.77
CA ALA A 20 -3.38 15.41 9.45
C ALA A 20 -2.12 16.27 9.26
N LYS A 21 -1.32 16.33 10.32
CA LYS A 21 -0.01 16.99 10.32
C LYS A 21 0.98 16.21 9.46
N SER A 22 2.02 16.90 8.99
CA SER A 22 3.03 16.30 8.10
C SER A 22 3.67 15.03 8.68
N HIS A 23 3.95 15.00 10.00
CA HIS A 23 4.54 13.82 10.64
C HIS A 23 3.59 12.63 10.70
N GLU A 24 2.29 12.86 10.91
CA GLU A 24 1.25 11.82 10.92
C GLU A 24 1.10 11.21 9.52
N LYS A 25 1.05 12.06 8.48
CA LYS A 25 1.03 11.61 7.08
C LYS A 25 2.25 10.77 6.74
N LYS A 26 3.45 11.22 7.12
CA LYS A 26 4.70 10.50 6.89
C LYS A 26 4.71 9.14 7.57
N ARG A 27 4.20 9.04 8.80
CA ARG A 27 4.08 7.77 9.53
C ARG A 27 3.17 6.80 8.77
N VAL A 28 1.96 7.23 8.42
CA VAL A 28 0.99 6.38 7.71
C VAL A 28 1.52 5.95 6.34
N TYR A 29 2.13 6.85 5.56
CA TYR A 29 2.71 6.47 4.26
C TYR A 29 3.85 5.45 4.41
N ARG A 30 4.72 5.60 5.41
CA ARG A 30 5.79 4.62 5.68
C ARG A 30 5.22 3.25 6.03
N GLU A 31 4.20 3.20 6.88
CA GLU A 31 3.55 1.95 7.27
C GLU A 31 2.88 1.28 6.06
N VAL A 32 2.14 2.04 5.24
CA VAL A 32 1.47 1.52 4.04
C VAL A 32 2.49 0.97 3.04
N LEU A 33 3.56 1.72 2.74
CA LEU A 33 4.61 1.26 1.83
C LEU A 33 5.29 0.00 2.35
N THR A 34 5.59 -0.06 3.64
CA THR A 34 6.22 -1.24 4.27
C THR A 34 5.32 -2.47 4.16
N ALA A 35 4.03 -2.31 4.48
CA ALA A 35 3.05 -3.40 4.39
C ALA A 35 2.83 -3.87 2.95
N ALA A 36 2.77 -2.93 2.00
CA ALA A 36 2.63 -3.24 0.58
C ALA A 36 3.84 -4.03 0.06
N THR A 37 5.07 -3.58 0.36
CA THR A 37 6.30 -4.29 -0.01
C THR A 37 6.36 -5.68 0.60
N LYS A 38 5.98 -5.83 1.88
CA LYS A 38 5.92 -7.15 2.53
C LYS A 38 4.98 -8.09 1.76
N LYS A 39 3.76 -7.62 1.44
CA LYS A 39 2.79 -8.41 0.69
C LYS A 39 3.28 -8.77 -0.71
N GLN A 40 3.96 -7.84 -1.39
CA GLN A 40 4.58 -8.12 -2.69
C GLN A 40 5.62 -9.24 -2.61
N ASN A 41 6.48 -9.22 -1.60
CA ASN A 41 7.49 -10.26 -1.37
C ASN A 41 6.84 -11.61 -1.05
N GLU A 42 5.78 -11.63 -0.23
CA GLU A 42 5.03 -12.86 0.07
C GLU A 42 4.43 -13.49 -1.19
N VAL A 43 3.83 -12.68 -2.07
CA VAL A 43 3.29 -13.16 -3.35
C VAL A 43 4.40 -13.69 -4.25
N MET A 44 5.53 -13.00 -4.34
CA MET A 44 6.68 -13.42 -5.14
C MET A 44 7.26 -14.75 -4.63
N LEU A 45 7.46 -14.89 -3.31
CA LEU A 45 7.91 -16.13 -2.69
C LEU A 45 6.92 -17.28 -2.94
N ALA A 46 5.63 -17.03 -2.80
CA ALA A 46 4.59 -18.02 -3.07
C ALA A 46 4.57 -18.45 -4.55
N ALA A 47 4.83 -17.52 -5.47
CA ALA A 47 4.97 -17.83 -6.90
C ALA A 47 6.23 -18.67 -7.16
N CYS A 48 7.40 -18.25 -6.65
CA CYS A 48 8.64 -19.02 -6.78
C CYS A 48 8.50 -20.44 -6.25
N ASN A 49 7.88 -20.62 -5.09
CA ASN A 49 7.66 -21.95 -4.50
C ASN A 49 6.74 -22.83 -5.35
N LYS A 50 5.73 -22.24 -6.02
CA LYS A 50 4.87 -22.97 -6.97
C LYS A 50 5.60 -23.36 -8.27
N HIS A 51 6.55 -22.54 -8.72
CA HIS A 51 7.37 -22.87 -9.89
C HIS A 51 8.46 -23.90 -9.58
N SER A 52 8.97 -23.97 -8.35
CA SER A 52 9.93 -25.03 -7.95
C SER A 52 9.36 -26.45 -7.99
N SER A 53 8.04 -26.65 -7.98
CA SER A 53 7.42 -27.98 -8.18
C SER A 53 7.08 -28.28 -9.65
N VAL A 54 7.23 -27.30 -10.56
CA VAL A 54 7.06 -27.47 -12.01
C VAL A 54 8.27 -26.85 -12.71
N GLY A 55 9.40 -27.55 -12.66
CA GLY A 55 10.60 -27.22 -13.45
C GLY A 55 11.40 -26.03 -12.91
N ALA A 56 12.58 -26.34 -12.39
CA ALA A 56 13.57 -25.36 -11.94
C ALA A 56 13.86 -24.29 -13.01
N VAL A 57 13.52 -23.04 -12.73
CA VAL A 57 14.23 -21.88 -13.27
C VAL A 57 14.74 -21.09 -12.08
N GLN A 58 16.03 -21.25 -11.83
CA GLN A 58 16.77 -20.55 -10.79
C GLN A 58 17.04 -19.13 -11.29
N CYS A 59 16.26 -18.15 -10.80
CA CYS A 59 16.55 -16.74 -11.03
C CYS A 59 17.68 -16.33 -10.08
N ALA A 60 18.93 -16.50 -10.52
CA ALA A 60 20.10 -15.91 -9.88
C ALA A 60 20.23 -14.43 -10.29
N GLY A 61 20.71 -13.61 -9.34
CA GLY A 61 20.83 -12.16 -9.43
C GLY A 61 21.95 -11.64 -10.32
#